data_AF-A0A7G2IVC8-F1
#
_entry.id   AF-A0A7G2IVC8-F1
#
_cell.length_a   1.000
_cell.length_b   1.000
_cell.length_c   1.000
_cell.angle_alpha   90.00
_cell.angle_beta   90.00
_cell.angle_gamma   90.00
#
_symmetry.space_group_name_H-M   'P 1'
#
loop_
_entity.id
_entity.type
_entity.pdbx_description
1 polymer ?
#
loop_
_entity_poly.entity_id
_entity_poly.type
_entity_poly.pdbx_seq_one_letter_code
_entity_poly.pdbx_strand_id
1 'polypeptide(L)'
;MSFFYNDPSNYTQFMNHEGELIEANRAWHHANNTYGYSTGLGVVEVIFSLLILAHYVSPKIGFWGATLAFLTPFVTLTFLIFTPETWVSGQDSHTGFPYLSGAGRLVLKDTIMMAAGLIAMVHSAKCILAQNQHERDYTGKVSAGLR
;
A
#
# COMPACT_ATOMS: atom_id res chain seq x y z
N MET A 1 -4.30 -6.50 -15.68
CA MET A 1 -5.20 -7.19 -14.73
C MET A 1 -5.78 -8.51 -15.28
N SER A 2 -5.90 -8.70 -16.60
CA SER A 2 -6.51 -9.92 -17.19
C SER A 2 -5.80 -11.24 -16.88
N PHE A 3 -4.53 -11.21 -16.47
CA PHE A 3 -3.75 -12.43 -16.20
C PHE A 3 -4.18 -13.18 -14.93
N PHE A 4 -4.74 -12.47 -13.93
CA PHE A 4 -5.14 -13.08 -12.65
C PHE A 4 -6.61 -13.52 -12.61
N TYR A 5 -7.40 -13.11 -13.60
CA TYR A 5 -8.83 -13.37 -13.69
C TYR A 5 -9.12 -14.38 -14.80
N ASN A 6 -10.07 -15.27 -14.57
CA ASN A 6 -10.47 -16.27 -15.57
C ASN A 6 -11.41 -15.68 -16.64
N ASP A 7 -12.20 -14.68 -16.27
CA ASP A 7 -13.13 -13.92 -17.11
C ASP A 7 -13.09 -12.41 -16.73
N PRO A 8 -12.05 -11.67 -17.17
CA PRO A 8 -11.92 -10.25 -16.90
C PRO A 8 -12.95 -9.38 -17.64
N SER A 9 -13.55 -9.88 -18.73
CA SER A 9 -14.48 -9.11 -19.57
C SER A 9 -15.84 -8.85 -18.91
N ASN A 10 -16.34 -9.80 -18.11
CA ASN A 10 -17.65 -9.68 -17.47
C ASN A 10 -17.60 -9.12 -16.05
N TYR A 11 -16.41 -8.72 -15.56
CA TYR A 11 -16.22 -8.27 -14.17
C TYR A 11 -17.18 -7.15 -13.73
N THR A 12 -17.43 -6.18 -14.60
CA THR A 12 -18.31 -5.04 -14.29
C THR A 12 -19.78 -5.43 -14.11
N GLN A 13 -20.24 -6.51 -14.74
CA GLN A 13 -21.62 -6.99 -14.65
C GLN A 13 -21.93 -7.67 -13.31
N PHE A 14 -20.90 -8.23 -12.68
CA PHE A 14 -21.01 -8.93 -11.40
C PHE A 14 -20.57 -8.06 -10.20
N MET A 15 -20.30 -6.76 -10.42
CA MET A 15 -19.91 -5.84 -9.35
C MET A 15 -21.13 -5.46 -8.49
N ASN A 16 -21.08 -5.74 -7.19
CA ASN A 16 -22.13 -5.37 -6.24
C ASN A 16 -21.94 -3.94 -5.73
N HIS A 17 -23.04 -3.31 -5.27
CA HIS A 17 -22.92 -2.09 -4.49
C HIS A 17 -22.30 -2.38 -3.11
N GLU A 18 -21.71 -1.35 -2.49
CA GLU A 18 -21.11 -1.46 -1.17
C GLU A 18 -22.13 -1.98 -0.13
N GLY A 19 -21.79 -3.07 0.56
CA GLY A 19 -22.65 -3.69 1.57
C GLY A 19 -23.70 -4.67 1.03
N GLU A 20 -23.81 -4.85 -0.29
CA GLU A 20 -24.79 -5.74 -0.91
C GLU A 20 -24.23 -7.16 -1.10
N LEU A 21 -24.99 -8.15 -0.60
CA LEU A 21 -24.66 -9.57 -0.76
C LEU A 21 -25.58 -10.21 -1.81
N ILE A 22 -25.03 -10.41 -3.01
CA ILE A 22 -25.63 -11.24 -4.05
C ILE A 22 -24.82 -12.54 -4.14
N GLU A 23 -25.41 -13.66 -3.73
CA GLU A 23 -24.71 -14.95 -3.65
C GLU A 23 -24.22 -15.45 -5.03
N ALA A 24 -25.00 -15.20 -6.09
CA ALA A 24 -24.61 -15.55 -7.46
C ALA A 24 -23.32 -14.81 -7.90
N ASN A 25 -23.22 -13.52 -7.59
CA ASN A 25 -22.04 -12.70 -7.92
C ASN A 25 -20.83 -13.14 -7.08
N ARG A 26 -21.03 -13.51 -5.81
CA ARG A 26 -19.98 -14.10 -4.97
C ARG A 26 -19.45 -15.41 -5.58
N ALA A 27 -20.34 -16.33 -5.95
CA ALA A 27 -19.95 -17.60 -6.57
C ALA A 27 -19.18 -17.36 -7.88
N TRP A 28 -19.61 -16.38 -8.68
CA TRP A 28 -18.90 -15.95 -9.87
C TRP A 28 -17.50 -15.40 -9.55
N HIS A 29 -17.35 -14.53 -8.55
CA HIS A 29 -16.03 -14.01 -8.14
C HIS A 29 -15.08 -15.10 -7.62
N HIS A 30 -15.60 -16.16 -7.00
CA HIS A 30 -14.82 -17.35 -6.67
C HIS A 30 -14.32 -18.07 -7.93
N ALA A 31 -15.21 -18.33 -8.89
CA ALA A 31 -14.84 -18.97 -10.15
C ALA A 31 -13.89 -18.11 -11.00
N ASN A 32 -14.05 -16.78 -10.95
CA ASN A 32 -13.23 -15.80 -11.65
C ASN A 32 -11.86 -15.55 -10.99
N ASN A 33 -11.59 -16.12 -9.82
CA ASN A 33 -10.35 -15.93 -9.05
C ASN A 33 -10.10 -14.47 -8.59
N THR A 34 -11.16 -13.65 -8.46
CA THR A 34 -11.03 -12.30 -7.91
C THR A 34 -10.51 -12.33 -6.47
N TYR A 35 -10.98 -13.30 -5.67
CA TYR A 35 -10.54 -13.46 -4.28
C TYR A 35 -9.07 -13.88 -4.15
N GLY A 36 -8.55 -14.67 -5.08
CA GLY A 36 -7.13 -15.05 -5.09
C GLY A 36 -6.23 -13.82 -5.24
N TYR A 37 -6.58 -12.93 -6.18
CA TYR A 37 -5.88 -11.66 -6.36
C TYR A 37 -5.97 -10.76 -5.11
N SER A 38 -7.17 -10.57 -4.56
CA SER A 38 -7.39 -9.76 -3.35
C SER A 38 -6.64 -10.32 -2.13
N THR A 39 -6.62 -11.64 -1.96
CA THR A 39 -5.88 -12.30 -0.86
C THR A 39 -4.37 -12.10 -1.02
N GLY A 40 -3.85 -12.22 -2.25
CA GLY A 40 -2.43 -11.97 -2.54
C GLY A 40 -2.02 -10.55 -2.19
N LEU A 41 -2.81 -9.54 -2.58
CA LEU A 41 -2.57 -8.16 -2.20
C LEU A 41 -2.61 -7.96 -0.68
N GLY A 42 -3.61 -8.53 0.01
CA GLY A 42 -3.70 -8.44 1.47
C GLY A 42 -2.49 -9.05 2.19
N VAL A 43 -1.97 -10.18 1.70
CA VAL A 43 -0.74 -10.79 2.25
C VAL A 43 0.47 -9.86 2.09
N VAL A 44 0.61 -9.20 0.94
CA VAL A 44 1.70 -8.23 0.70
C VAL A 44 1.61 -7.05 1.67
N GLU A 45 0.42 -6.50 1.89
CA GLU A 45 0.21 -5.40 2.85
C GLU A 45 0.56 -5.80 4.29
N VAL A 46 0.19 -7.02 4.70
CA VAL A 46 0.55 -7.58 6.01
C VAL A 46 2.08 -7.74 6.12
N ILE A 47 2.75 -8.21 5.07
CA ILE A 47 4.22 -8.32 5.06
C ILE A 47 4.86 -6.94 5.25
N PHE A 48 4.39 -5.89 4.54
CA PHE A 48 4.93 -4.54 4.72
C PHE A 48 4.74 -4.03 6.16
N SER A 49 3.57 -4.29 6.74
CA SER A 49 3.28 -3.94 8.14
C SER A 49 4.24 -4.65 9.10
N LEU A 50 4.49 -5.94 8.90
CA LEU A 50 5.44 -6.71 9.70
C LEU A 50 6.88 -6.24 9.51
N LEU A 51 7.30 -5.87 8.30
CA LEU A 51 8.62 -5.31 8.04
C LEU A 51 8.83 -3.98 8.76
N ILE A 52 7.81 -3.10 8.77
CA ILE A 52 7.84 -1.85 9.54
C ILE A 52 7.96 -2.15 11.03
N LEU A 53 7.18 -3.08 11.57
CA LEU A 53 7.28 -3.47 12.98
C LEU A 53 8.63 -4.11 13.32
N ALA A 54 9.25 -4.81 12.38
CA ALA A 54 10.59 -5.36 12.54
C ALA A 54 11.68 -4.28 12.70
N HIS A 55 11.36 -3.00 12.51
CA HIS A 55 12.23 -1.87 12.88
C HIS A 55 12.81 -2.00 14.30
N TYR A 56 11.99 -2.41 15.27
CA TYR A 56 12.42 -2.53 16.68
C TYR A 56 13.50 -3.60 16.88
N VAL A 57 13.58 -4.59 15.97
CA VAL A 57 14.63 -5.63 15.99
C VAL A 57 15.81 -5.21 15.12
N SER A 58 15.54 -4.67 13.93
CA SER A 58 16.56 -4.19 13.01
C SER A 58 16.08 -2.95 12.26
N PRO A 59 16.71 -1.78 12.49
CA PRO A 59 16.36 -0.55 11.75
C PRO A 59 16.49 -0.69 10.23
N LYS A 60 17.36 -1.58 9.74
CA LYS A 60 17.52 -1.86 8.30
C LYS A 60 16.30 -2.54 7.69
N ILE A 61 15.68 -3.48 8.41
CA ILE A 61 14.46 -4.16 7.96
C ILE A 61 13.28 -3.19 8.00
N GLY A 62 13.17 -2.44 9.10
CA GLY A 62 12.20 -1.37 9.26
C GLY A 62 12.25 -0.32 8.15
N PHE A 63 13.46 0.08 7.75
CA PHE A 63 13.68 1.01 6.64
C PHE A 63 13.06 0.48 5.35
N TRP A 64 13.37 -0.75 4.94
CA TRP A 64 12.82 -1.33 3.72
C TRP A 64 11.30 -1.49 3.78
N GLY A 65 10.75 -1.92 4.92
CA GLY A 65 9.30 -1.98 5.11
C GLY A 65 8.64 -0.61 4.93
N ALA A 66 9.20 0.42 5.56
CA ALA A 66 8.69 1.78 5.48
C ALA A 66 8.83 2.37 4.06
N THR A 67 9.93 2.09 3.37
CA THR A 67 10.13 2.51 1.97
C THR A 67 9.10 1.86 1.05
N LEU A 68 8.86 0.55 1.18
CA LEU A 68 7.86 -0.14 0.37
C LEU A 68 6.46 0.43 0.60
N ALA A 69 6.08 0.64 1.87
CA ALA A 69 4.81 1.28 2.21
C ALA A 69 4.73 2.73 1.69
N PHE A 70 5.81 3.51 1.77
CA PHE A 70 5.87 4.88 1.24
C PHE A 70 5.71 4.94 -0.28
N LEU A 71 6.22 3.95 -1.01
CA LEU A 71 6.15 3.93 -2.48
C LEU A 71 4.78 3.48 -3.00
N THR A 72 4.04 2.65 -2.25
CA THR A 72 2.75 2.12 -2.72
C THR A 72 1.68 3.18 -3.04
N PRO A 73 1.52 4.28 -2.26
CA PRO A 73 0.61 5.37 -2.59
C PRO A 73 0.87 6.03 -3.94
N PHE A 74 2.11 6.03 -4.45
CA PHE A 74 2.37 6.64 -5.76
C PHE A 74 1.63 5.91 -6.88
N VAL A 75 1.46 4.59 -6.76
CA VAL A 75 0.68 3.81 -7.72
C VAL A 75 -0.81 4.05 -7.49
N THR A 76 -1.30 3.95 -6.26
CA THR A 76 -2.74 4.04 -6.00
C THR A 76 -3.30 5.44 -6.19
N LEU A 77 -2.56 6.49 -5.82
CA LEU A 77 -2.97 7.88 -6.05
C LEU A 77 -3.05 8.22 -7.54
N THR A 78 -2.34 7.50 -8.43
CA THR A 78 -2.51 7.70 -9.88
C THR A 78 -3.91 7.34 -10.34
N PHE A 79 -4.65 6.48 -9.62
CA PHE A 79 -6.03 6.13 -9.94
C PHE A 79 -6.95 7.35 -9.89
N LEU A 80 -6.71 8.31 -8.98
CA LEU A 80 -7.51 9.54 -8.93
C LEU A 80 -7.37 10.38 -10.21
N ILE A 81 -6.26 10.23 -10.94
CA ILE A 81 -5.97 11.01 -12.15
C ILE A 81 -6.39 10.24 -13.40
N PHE A 82 -6.06 8.94 -13.47
CA PHE A 82 -6.20 8.15 -14.69
C PHE A 82 -7.38 7.17 -14.70
N THR A 83 -8.13 7.05 -13.59
CA THR A 83 -9.26 6.12 -13.47
C THR A 83 -10.56 6.92 -13.29
N PRO A 84 -11.34 7.18 -14.35
CA PRO A 84 -12.56 7.99 -14.26
C PRO A 84 -13.60 7.46 -13.26
N GLU A 85 -13.56 6.16 -12.94
CA GLU A 85 -14.41 5.44 -12.02
C GLU A 85 -14.19 5.85 -10.55
N THR A 86 -13.08 6.53 -10.23
CA THR A 86 -12.88 7.14 -8.89
C THR A 86 -13.76 8.37 -8.66
N TRP A 87 -14.36 8.88 -9.73
CA TRP A 87 -15.25 10.03 -9.72
C TRP A 87 -16.68 9.60 -10.02
N VAL A 88 -17.65 10.30 -9.48
CA VAL A 88 -19.06 10.06 -9.80
C VAL A 88 -19.34 10.57 -11.22
N SER A 89 -19.81 9.68 -12.10
CA SER A 89 -20.25 10.00 -13.47
C SER A 89 -21.77 9.74 -13.60
N GLY A 90 -22.54 10.70 -14.15
CA GLY A 90 -24.00 10.54 -14.33
C GLY A 90 -24.79 11.86 -14.40
N GLN A 91 -26.13 11.78 -14.49
CA GLN A 91 -27.02 12.96 -14.61
C GLN A 91 -26.95 13.93 -13.42
N ASP A 92 -26.48 13.49 -12.25
CA ASP A 92 -26.28 14.35 -11.07
C ASP A 92 -24.88 14.97 -11.01
N SER A 93 -24.02 14.74 -12.01
CA SER A 93 -22.68 15.36 -12.12
C SER A 93 -22.73 16.84 -12.53
N HIS A 94 -23.92 17.46 -12.57
CA HIS A 94 -24.15 18.85 -12.97
C HIS A 94 -23.83 19.89 -11.88
N THR A 95 -23.29 19.48 -10.75
CA THR A 95 -22.88 20.38 -9.68
C THR A 95 -21.38 20.64 -9.81
N GLY A 96 -20.95 21.90 -9.73
CA GLY A 96 -19.56 22.34 -9.97
C GLY A 96 -18.50 21.82 -8.98
N PHE A 97 -18.77 20.71 -8.30
CA PHE A 97 -17.91 20.06 -7.31
C PHE A 97 -17.61 18.61 -7.73
N PRO A 98 -16.34 18.18 -7.75
CA PRO A 98 -15.99 16.82 -8.16
C PRO A 98 -16.22 15.82 -7.01
N TYR A 99 -17.32 15.05 -7.08
CA TYR A 99 -17.64 14.02 -6.08
C TYR A 99 -16.81 12.75 -6.29
N LEU A 100 -16.27 12.21 -5.19
CA LEU A 100 -15.56 10.94 -5.19
C LEU A 100 -16.54 9.77 -5.05
N SER A 101 -16.37 8.78 -5.93
CA SER A 101 -17.04 7.49 -5.80
C SER A 101 -16.51 6.72 -4.59
N GLY A 102 -17.10 5.56 -4.27
CA GLY A 102 -16.60 4.67 -3.22
C GLY A 102 -15.13 4.32 -3.39
N ALA A 103 -14.74 3.94 -4.61
CA ALA A 103 -13.36 3.66 -4.96
C ALA A 103 -12.44 4.88 -4.76
N GLY A 104 -12.87 6.07 -5.18
CA GLY A 104 -12.09 7.31 -5.01
C GLY A 104 -11.83 7.66 -3.53
N ARG A 105 -12.83 7.46 -2.67
CA ARG A 105 -12.68 7.68 -1.22
C ARG A 105 -11.68 6.70 -0.59
N LEU A 106 -11.65 5.45 -1.05
CA LEU A 106 -10.71 4.45 -0.55
C LEU A 106 -9.25 4.78 -0.88
N VAL A 107 -8.98 5.44 -2.01
CA VAL A 107 -7.63 5.83 -2.43
C VAL A 107 -7.09 7.01 -1.61
N LEU A 108 -7.96 7.94 -1.17
CA LEU A 108 -7.53 9.11 -0.40
C LEU A 108 -6.80 8.75 0.89
N LYS A 109 -7.13 7.62 1.53
CA LYS A 109 -6.47 7.15 2.76
C LYS A 109 -4.95 7.00 2.58
N ASP A 110 -4.51 6.72 1.35
CA ASP A 110 -3.11 6.41 1.05
C ASP A 110 -2.21 7.66 1.18
N THR A 111 -2.78 8.86 1.20
CA THR A 111 -2.06 10.10 1.53
C THR A 111 -1.47 10.06 2.95
N ILE A 112 -2.24 9.51 3.91
CA ILE A 112 -1.80 9.34 5.29
C ILE A 112 -0.71 8.27 5.36
N MET A 113 -0.88 7.18 4.61
CA MET A 113 0.13 6.11 4.50
C MET A 113 1.45 6.64 3.92
N MET A 114 1.39 7.52 2.92
CA MET A 114 2.57 8.18 2.36
C MET A 114 3.28 9.06 3.39
N ALA A 115 2.54 9.88 4.14
CA ALA A 115 3.12 10.72 5.18
C ALA A 115 3.76 9.89 6.30
N ALA A 116 3.05 8.88 6.81
CA ALA A 116 3.53 7.99 7.86
C ALA A 116 4.75 7.17 7.41
N GLY A 117 4.71 6.62 6.19
CA GLY A 117 5.81 5.87 5.59
C GLY A 117 7.08 6.70 5.46
N LEU A 118 6.97 7.95 5.03
CA LEU A 118 8.12 8.88 4.95
C LEU A 118 8.75 9.10 6.32
N ILE A 119 7.94 9.37 7.34
CA ILE A 119 8.42 9.61 8.71
C ILE A 119 9.12 8.35 9.25
N ALA A 120 8.52 7.18 9.11
CA ALA A 120 9.09 5.90 9.55
C ALA A 120 10.39 5.55 8.83
N MET A 121 10.46 5.84 7.52
CA MET A 121 11.65 5.65 6.69
C MET A 121 12.79 6.56 7.16
N VAL A 122 12.53 7.86 7.36
CA VAL A 122 13.52 8.82 7.86
C VAL A 122 13.99 8.45 9.26
N HIS A 123 13.07 8.03 10.14
CA HIS A 123 13.43 7.56 11.48
C HIS A 123 14.37 6.36 11.42
N SER A 124 14.03 5.36 10.60
CA SER A 124 14.86 4.18 10.38
C SER A 124 16.25 4.53 9.84
N ALA A 125 16.32 5.43 8.86
CA ALA A 125 17.60 5.90 8.32
C ALA A 125 18.48 6.55 9.40
N LYS A 126 17.90 7.39 10.27
CA LYS A 126 18.63 8.02 11.37
C LYS A 126 19.18 6.98 12.36
N CYS A 127 18.39 5.97 12.71
CA CYS A 127 18.84 4.88 13.59
C CYS A 127 19.99 4.08 12.97
N ILE A 128 19.92 3.77 11.67
CA ILE A 128 21.00 3.07 10.94
C ILE A 128 22.29 3.91 10.96
N LEU A 129 22.19 5.21 10.69
CA LEU A 129 23.36 6.09 10.69
C LEU A 129 24.00 6.18 12.08
N ALA A 130 23.19 6.28 13.14
CA ALA A 130 23.68 6.31 14.51
C ALA A 130 24.39 5.00 14.90
N GLN A 131 23.85 3.84 14.51
CA GLN A 131 24.48 2.54 14.73
C GLN A 131 25.84 2.44 14.01
N ASN A 132 25.90 2.85 12.74
CA ASN A 132 27.15 2.82 11.97
C ASN A 132 28.22 3.76 12.53
N GLN A 133 27.83 4.93 13.05
CA GLN A 133 28.76 5.86 13.71
C GLN A 133 29.33 5.25 14.99
N HIS A 134 28.47 4.67 15.82
CA HIS A 134 28.88 3.98 17.03
C HIS A 134 29.86 2.83 16.73
N GLU A 135 29.56 1.96 15.74
CA GLU A 135 30.47 0.88 15.35
C GLU A 135 31.85 1.38 14.88
N ARG A 136 31.89 2.48 14.11
CA ARG A 136 33.15 3.08 13.67
C ARG A 136 33.97 3.64 14.82
N ASP A 137 33.33 4.35 15.75
CA ASP A 137 34.02 4.94 16.91
C ASP A 137 34.61 3.87 17.83
N TYR A 138 33.89 2.76 18.05
CA TYR A 138 34.39 1.64 18.85
C TYR A 138 35.58 0.96 18.18
N THR A 139 35.48 0.66 16.89
CA THR A 139 36.57 0.05 16.13
C THR A 139 37.82 0.93 16.12
N GLY A 140 37.64 2.25 15.97
CA GLY A 140 38.73 3.23 16.02
C GLY A 140 39.43 3.26 17.39
N LYS A 141 38.66 3.25 18.49
CA LYS A 141 39.22 3.20 19.85
C LYS A 141 39.98 1.91 20.14
N VAL A 142 39.44 0.76 19.74
CA VAL A 142 40.13 -0.55 19.91
C VAL A 142 41.45 -0.56 19.13
N SER A 143 41.45 -0.08 17.88
CA SER A 143 42.67 0.00 17.07
C SER A 143 43.70 0.99 17.63
N ALA A 144 43.28 2.05 18.31
CA ALA A 144 44.16 3.04 18.90
C ALA A 144 44.75 2.60 20.26
N GLY A 145 44.02 1.79 21.04
CA GLY A 145 44.47 1.27 22.34
C GLY A 145 45.29 -0.02 22.28
N LEU A 146 45.44 -0.63 21.10
CA LEU A 146 46.29 -1.80 20.83
C LEU A 146 47.71 -1.42 20.35
N ARG A 147 48.12 -0.15 20.52
CA ARG A 147 49.48 0.33 20.29
C ARG A 147 50.16 0.73 21.60
#